data_AF-A0A7C3RBX1-F1
#
_entry.id   AF-A0A7C3RBX1-F1
#
_cell.length_a   1.000
_cell.length_b   1.000
_cell.length_c   1.000
_cell.angle_alpha   90.00
_cell.angle_beta   90.00
_cell.angle_gamma   90.00
#
_symmetry.space_group_name_H-M   'P 1'
#
loop_
_entity.id
_entity.type
_entity.pdbx_description
1 polymer ?
#
loop_
_entity_poly.entity_id
_entity_poly.type
_entity_poly.pdbx_seq_one_letter_code
_entity_poly.pdbx_strand_id
1 'polypeptide(L)'
;MNRFSIEDLDRRLAILKLSKYPGLLDKLADASNTLHVFRNWTPLKLVALSYVVGPYLRIIGGLEEKKGKVEAIYIDLFAGSGINKVEDAESLIAGSPIVAIDCANTSPKKFDRMYFVDLEEENIRALHQRLTLLSEIEEFSWIKGRYKLINEDANEAILKIKKELDEIKYKNYLAFIDPYKWELRWESLEKLLEIRYGDLLITFQATLIAKEIGKYNSGRLSEESVGNISKCLGAPPEEWCKLNKEEALKKYYIEKIRLYKDYVVDIMVKGLIPNGPPFKYFLIFASGRKNPPWKSMIERMKEFVENYSGDIAEHSLKYLDGKSVRITDYSEKKQQENEKEKMRDLSLDKFF
;
A
#
# COMPACT_ATOMS: atom_id res chain seq x y z
N MET A 1 -14.63 3.15 -22.81
CA MET A 1 -13.76 1.95 -22.80
C MET A 1 -12.97 1.97 -21.51
N ASN A 2 -13.00 0.88 -20.73
CA ASN A 2 -12.18 0.79 -19.51
C ASN A 2 -10.70 0.81 -19.92
N ARG A 3 -9.92 1.77 -19.39
CA ARG A 3 -8.52 1.97 -19.80
C ARG A 3 -7.59 0.83 -19.36
N PHE A 4 -8.00 0.06 -18.36
CA PHE A 4 -7.25 -1.06 -17.79
C PHE A 4 -8.08 -2.35 -17.85
N SER A 5 -7.46 -3.44 -18.27
CA SER A 5 -8.06 -4.77 -18.35
C SER A 5 -7.77 -5.59 -17.09
N ILE A 6 -8.43 -6.73 -16.90
CA ILE A 6 -8.13 -7.61 -15.76
C ILE A 6 -6.69 -8.16 -15.82
N GLU A 7 -6.15 -8.35 -17.03
CA GLU A 7 -4.77 -8.79 -17.26
C GLU A 7 -3.74 -7.75 -16.81
N ASP A 8 -4.09 -6.46 -16.82
CA ASP A 8 -3.22 -5.45 -16.22
C ASP A 8 -3.14 -5.61 -14.70
N LEU A 9 -4.25 -5.98 -14.05
CA LEU A 9 -4.28 -6.29 -12.61
C LEU A 9 -3.51 -7.57 -12.31
N ASP A 10 -3.74 -8.64 -13.06
CA ASP A 10 -3.02 -9.92 -12.92
C ASP A 10 -1.50 -9.70 -12.99
N ARG A 11 -1.03 -8.91 -13.97
CA ARG A 11 0.40 -8.56 -14.09
C ARG A 11 0.95 -7.81 -12.88
N ARG A 12 0.15 -6.94 -12.25
CA ARG A 12 0.56 -6.20 -11.05
C ARG A 12 0.54 -7.09 -9.81
N LEU A 13 -0.44 -7.95 -9.68
CA LEU A 13 -0.52 -8.91 -8.58
C LEU A 13 0.57 -9.99 -8.67
N ALA A 14 1.00 -10.36 -9.88
CA ALA A 14 2.15 -11.24 -10.10
C ALA A 14 3.46 -10.71 -9.49
N ILE A 15 3.63 -9.38 -9.40
CA ILE A 15 4.76 -8.76 -8.68
C ILE A 15 4.66 -9.10 -7.19
N LEU A 16 3.47 -8.94 -6.60
CA LEU A 16 3.25 -9.28 -5.20
C LEU A 16 3.39 -10.78 -4.93
N LYS A 17 3.20 -11.62 -5.95
CA LYS A 17 3.41 -13.07 -5.89
C LYS A 17 4.88 -13.47 -6.10
N LEU A 18 5.77 -12.52 -6.36
CA LEU A 18 7.16 -12.75 -6.78
C LEU A 18 7.27 -13.71 -7.97
N SER A 19 6.32 -13.68 -8.91
CA SER A 19 6.23 -14.66 -10.01
C SER A 19 7.46 -14.68 -10.93
N LYS A 20 8.29 -13.64 -10.92
CA LYS A 20 9.61 -13.62 -11.61
C LYS A 20 10.61 -14.61 -11.02
N TYR A 21 10.43 -15.01 -9.76
CA TYR A 21 11.31 -15.88 -8.99
C TYR A 21 10.52 -17.11 -8.52
N PRO A 22 10.39 -18.17 -9.35
CA PRO A 22 9.59 -19.34 -9.02
C PRO A 22 9.96 -19.94 -7.66
N GLY A 23 8.94 -20.17 -6.81
CA GLY A 23 9.10 -20.75 -5.47
C GLY A 23 9.69 -19.82 -4.41
N LEU A 24 10.13 -18.60 -4.76
CA LEU A 24 10.73 -17.70 -3.78
C LEU A 24 9.73 -17.26 -2.71
N LEU A 25 8.48 -16.97 -3.10
CA LEU A 25 7.46 -16.55 -2.15
C LEU A 25 7.20 -17.63 -1.09
N ASP A 26 7.07 -18.88 -1.51
CA ASP A 26 6.85 -20.02 -0.61
C ASP A 26 8.07 -20.22 0.30
N LYS A 27 9.28 -20.15 -0.26
CA LYS A 27 10.53 -20.25 0.52
C LYS A 27 10.64 -19.16 1.59
N LEU A 28 10.20 -17.94 1.29
CA LEU A 28 10.15 -16.84 2.26
C LEU A 28 9.03 -17.04 3.30
N ALA A 29 7.88 -17.59 2.89
CA ALA A 29 6.81 -17.93 3.80
C ALA A 29 7.27 -19.01 4.81
N ASP A 30 7.93 -20.06 4.33
CA ASP A 30 8.44 -21.18 5.15
C ASP A 30 9.55 -20.77 6.13
N ALA A 31 10.22 -19.64 5.89
CA ALA A 31 11.26 -19.14 6.78
C ALA A 31 10.73 -18.74 8.17
N SER A 32 9.42 -18.50 8.31
CA SER A 32 8.78 -18.14 9.58
C SER A 32 7.27 -18.41 9.57
N ASN A 33 6.74 -19.01 10.64
CA ASN A 33 5.30 -19.26 10.77
C ASN A 33 4.46 -17.98 10.96
N THR A 34 5.08 -16.84 11.25
CA THR A 34 4.37 -15.57 11.42
C THR A 34 4.05 -14.96 10.06
N LEU A 35 2.75 -14.91 9.73
CA LEU A 35 2.21 -14.26 8.55
C LEU A 35 1.31 -13.11 8.99
N HIS A 36 1.34 -12.00 8.26
CA HIS A 36 0.36 -10.94 8.50
C HIS A 36 -0.92 -11.28 7.74
N VAL A 37 -1.98 -11.62 8.45
CA VAL A 37 -3.28 -11.94 7.84
C VAL A 37 -4.00 -10.64 7.50
N PHE A 38 -4.36 -10.50 6.23
CA PHE A 38 -5.09 -9.35 5.73
C PHE A 38 -6.29 -9.78 4.90
N ARG A 39 -7.25 -8.86 4.82
CA ARG A 39 -8.42 -9.01 3.96
C ARG A 39 -8.11 -8.64 2.50
N ASN A 40 -9.04 -8.95 1.62
CA ASN A 40 -8.94 -8.79 0.16
C ASN A 40 -8.62 -7.38 -0.38
N TRP A 41 -8.67 -6.32 0.44
CA TRP A 41 -8.38 -4.94 0.02
C TRP A 41 -6.92 -4.50 0.21
N THR A 42 -6.07 -5.32 0.83
CA THR A 42 -4.64 -5.03 1.03
C THR A 42 -3.77 -5.15 -0.24
N PRO A 43 -4.06 -6.02 -1.23
CA PRO A 43 -3.24 -6.10 -2.43
C PRO A 43 -3.15 -4.77 -3.19
N LEU A 44 -4.24 -4.00 -3.26
CA LEU A 44 -4.28 -2.76 -4.05
C LEU A 44 -3.36 -1.66 -3.52
N LYS A 45 -3.13 -1.56 -2.21
CA LYS A 45 -2.13 -0.62 -1.66
C LYS A 45 -0.69 -1.03 -1.95
N LEU A 46 -0.41 -2.34 -1.96
CA LEU A 46 0.90 -2.86 -2.34
C LEU A 46 1.14 -2.73 -3.85
N VAL A 47 0.08 -2.87 -4.66
CA VAL A 47 0.11 -2.50 -6.07
C VAL A 47 0.47 -1.02 -6.21
N ALA A 48 -0.17 -0.11 -5.47
CA ALA A 48 0.18 1.31 -5.48
C ALA A 48 1.66 1.54 -5.11
N LEU A 49 2.16 0.90 -4.06
CA LEU A 49 3.60 0.94 -3.71
C LEU A 49 4.48 0.49 -4.88
N SER A 50 4.14 -0.61 -5.56
CA SER A 50 4.89 -1.13 -6.72
C SER A 50 4.96 -0.14 -7.90
N TYR A 51 3.98 0.76 -8.03
CA TYR A 51 4.00 1.82 -9.05
C TYR A 51 5.02 2.92 -8.72
N VAL A 52 5.26 3.21 -7.44
CA VAL A 52 6.03 4.37 -7.00
C VAL A 52 7.53 4.07 -6.89
N VAL A 53 7.92 2.91 -6.37
CA VAL A 53 9.31 2.58 -6.00
C VAL A 53 10.30 2.72 -7.16
N GLY A 54 10.02 2.05 -8.29
CA GLY A 54 10.93 2.06 -9.44
C GLY A 54 11.15 3.47 -10.01
N PRO A 55 10.08 4.23 -10.33
CA PRO A 55 10.20 5.62 -10.75
C PRO A 55 10.94 6.51 -9.75
N TYR A 56 10.61 6.40 -8.46
CA TYR A 56 11.28 7.15 -7.39
C TYR A 56 12.80 6.94 -7.45
N LEU A 57 13.26 5.69 -7.48
CA LEU A 57 14.70 5.38 -7.53
C LEU A 57 15.37 5.88 -8.81
N ARG A 58 14.70 5.80 -9.97
CA ARG A 58 15.24 6.36 -11.23
C ARG A 58 15.42 7.87 -11.16
N ILE A 59 14.49 8.57 -10.52
CA ILE A 59 14.59 10.02 -10.30
C ILE A 59 15.79 10.35 -9.41
N ILE A 60 15.96 9.62 -8.29
CA ILE A 60 17.09 9.83 -7.39
C ILE A 60 18.42 9.49 -8.07
N GLY A 61 18.49 8.40 -8.83
CA GLY A 61 19.67 8.03 -9.62
C GLY A 61 20.07 9.12 -10.61
N GLY A 62 19.12 9.64 -11.39
CA GLY A 62 19.40 10.74 -12.32
C GLY A 62 19.73 12.07 -11.63
N LEU A 63 19.28 12.28 -10.38
CA LEU A 63 19.71 13.41 -9.56
C LEU A 63 21.15 13.21 -9.08
N GLU A 64 21.49 12.00 -8.63
CA GLU A 64 22.82 11.62 -8.16
C GLU A 64 23.87 11.80 -9.25
N GLU A 65 23.58 11.36 -10.48
CA GLU A 65 24.45 11.58 -11.65
C GLU A 65 24.72 13.06 -11.93
N LYS A 66 23.73 13.94 -11.68
CA LYS A 66 23.81 15.38 -12.01
C LYS A 66 24.37 16.24 -10.88
N LYS A 67 24.21 15.82 -9.62
CA LYS A 67 24.45 16.66 -8.44
C LYS A 67 25.39 16.02 -7.42
N GLY A 68 25.87 14.80 -7.68
CA GLY A 68 26.67 14.01 -6.73
C GLY A 68 25.79 13.17 -5.81
N LYS A 69 26.42 12.41 -4.90
CA LYS A 69 25.77 11.41 -4.04
C LYS A 69 24.48 11.93 -3.37
N VAL A 70 23.38 11.20 -3.56
CA VAL A 70 22.10 11.42 -2.86
C VAL A 70 21.64 10.10 -2.26
N GLU A 71 21.53 10.03 -0.94
CA GLU A 71 21.05 8.81 -0.29
C GLU A 71 19.55 8.60 -0.55
N ALA A 72 19.22 7.48 -1.19
CA ALA A 72 17.85 7.02 -1.41
C ALA A 72 17.40 6.18 -0.22
N ILE A 73 16.36 6.64 0.48
CA ILE A 73 15.92 6.05 1.74
C ILE A 73 14.51 5.50 1.60
N TYR A 74 14.28 4.28 2.07
CA TYR A 74 12.92 3.73 2.22
C TYR A 74 12.56 3.67 3.70
N ILE A 75 11.33 4.04 4.04
CA ILE A 75 10.82 3.98 5.40
C ILE A 75 9.48 3.25 5.35
N ASP A 76 9.36 2.16 6.08
CA ASP A 76 8.13 1.41 6.29
C ASP A 76 7.81 1.43 7.77
N LEU A 77 6.77 2.18 8.15
CA LEU A 77 6.43 2.37 9.57
C LEU A 77 5.54 1.26 10.14
N PHE A 78 5.03 0.37 9.28
CA PHE A 78 4.11 -0.71 9.62
C PHE A 78 4.49 -1.94 8.76
N ALA A 79 5.74 -2.36 8.88
CA ALA A 79 6.40 -3.29 7.96
C ALA A 79 5.82 -4.71 8.02
N GLY A 80 5.22 -5.10 9.15
CA GLY A 80 4.73 -6.44 9.39
C GLY A 80 5.84 -7.49 9.29
N SER A 81 5.43 -8.74 9.10
CA SER A 81 6.35 -9.86 8.97
C SER A 81 7.01 -9.96 7.58
N GLY A 82 6.60 -9.12 6.62
CA GLY A 82 7.10 -9.14 5.23
C GLY A 82 6.37 -10.11 4.29
N ILE A 83 5.58 -11.07 4.79
CA ILE A 83 4.69 -11.91 3.97
C ILE A 83 3.28 -11.84 4.55
N ASN A 84 2.32 -11.68 3.65
CA ASN A 84 0.93 -11.52 3.96
C ASN A 84 0.14 -12.75 3.51
N LYS A 85 -0.86 -13.16 4.29
CA LYS A 85 -1.89 -14.10 3.85
C LYS A 85 -3.16 -13.32 3.57
N VAL A 86 -3.68 -13.41 2.34
CA VAL A 86 -5.01 -12.90 1.96
C VAL A 86 -6.03 -13.97 2.33
N GLU A 87 -6.72 -13.78 3.44
CA GLU A 87 -7.60 -14.77 4.07
C GLU A 87 -8.64 -15.32 3.09
N ASP A 88 -9.44 -14.45 2.46
CA ASP A 88 -10.53 -14.84 1.55
C ASP A 88 -10.05 -15.56 0.28
N ALA A 89 -8.79 -15.35 -0.11
CA ALA A 89 -8.17 -16.00 -1.26
C ALA A 89 -7.36 -17.26 -0.92
N GLU A 90 -7.07 -17.46 0.37
CA GLU A 90 -6.06 -18.42 0.82
C GLU A 90 -4.74 -18.27 0.02
N SER A 91 -4.37 -17.02 -0.29
CA SER A 91 -3.23 -16.66 -1.14
C SER A 91 -2.17 -15.94 -0.34
N LEU A 92 -0.91 -16.36 -0.45
CA LEU A 92 0.23 -15.62 0.08
C LEU A 92 0.61 -14.48 -0.84
N ILE A 93 1.04 -13.33 -0.34
CA ILE A 93 1.65 -12.25 -1.13
C ILE A 93 2.80 -11.61 -0.35
N ALA A 94 3.78 -11.04 -1.05
CA ALA A 94 4.82 -10.24 -0.44
C ALA A 94 4.24 -8.97 0.22
N GLY A 95 4.69 -8.68 1.43
CA GLY A 95 4.42 -7.42 2.15
C GLY A 95 5.30 -6.27 1.66
N SER A 96 5.04 -5.06 2.16
CA SER A 96 5.67 -3.83 1.67
C SER A 96 7.21 -3.81 1.71
N PRO A 97 7.92 -4.40 2.71
CA PRO A 97 9.38 -4.49 2.67
C PRO A 97 9.89 -5.25 1.44
N ILE A 98 9.33 -6.43 1.17
CA ILE A 98 9.76 -7.31 0.09
C ILE A 98 9.33 -6.72 -1.27
N VAL A 99 8.13 -6.14 -1.36
CA VAL A 99 7.66 -5.45 -2.56
C VAL A 99 8.57 -4.28 -2.93
N ALA A 100 8.98 -3.46 -1.95
CA ALA A 100 9.90 -2.34 -2.20
C ALA A 100 11.28 -2.82 -2.67
N ILE A 101 11.81 -3.88 -2.07
CA ILE A 101 13.09 -4.50 -2.46
C ILE A 101 13.02 -5.05 -3.89
N ASP A 102 11.99 -5.83 -4.21
CA ASP A 102 11.81 -6.38 -5.56
C ASP A 102 11.64 -5.29 -6.61
N CYS A 103 10.79 -4.30 -6.35
CA CYS A 103 10.58 -3.18 -7.27
C CYS A 103 11.85 -2.36 -7.48
N ALA A 104 12.73 -2.27 -6.48
CA ALA A 104 14.03 -1.62 -6.62
C ALA A 104 14.96 -2.34 -7.60
N ASN A 105 14.77 -3.64 -7.86
CA ASN A 105 15.51 -4.36 -8.90
C ASN A 105 15.22 -3.85 -10.32
N THR A 106 14.09 -3.16 -10.52
CA THR A 106 13.73 -2.55 -11.83
C THR A 106 14.40 -1.20 -12.11
N SER A 107 15.28 -0.73 -11.21
CA SER A 107 15.99 0.56 -11.31
C SER A 107 17.51 0.36 -11.17
N PRO A 108 18.36 1.10 -11.90
CA PRO A 108 19.81 1.08 -11.68
C PRO A 108 20.20 1.51 -10.25
N LYS A 109 19.57 2.58 -9.75
CA LYS A 109 19.72 3.03 -8.36
C LYS A 109 18.91 2.13 -7.44
N LYS A 110 19.51 1.73 -6.32
CA LYS A 110 18.87 1.01 -5.20
C LYS A 110 18.70 1.94 -4.00
N PHE A 111 17.93 1.49 -3.01
CA PHE A 111 17.95 2.14 -1.70
C PHE A 111 19.32 1.99 -1.05
N ASP A 112 19.81 3.07 -0.45
CA ASP A 112 21.03 3.11 0.33
C ASP A 112 20.74 2.76 1.79
N ARG A 113 19.54 3.11 2.27
CA ARG A 113 19.04 2.79 3.62
C ARG A 113 17.56 2.43 3.58
N MET A 114 17.18 1.46 4.39
CA MET A 114 15.79 1.03 4.57
C MET A 114 15.50 0.91 6.06
N TYR A 115 14.38 1.46 6.51
CA TYR A 115 13.91 1.34 7.89
C TYR A 115 12.60 0.56 7.87
N PHE A 116 12.54 -0.54 8.59
CA PHE A 116 11.34 -1.36 8.73
C PHE A 116 10.94 -1.39 10.21
N VAL A 117 9.79 -0.82 10.52
CA VAL A 117 9.27 -0.65 11.88
C VAL A 117 8.03 -1.51 12.06
N ASP A 118 7.92 -2.17 13.20
CA ASP A 118 6.69 -2.83 13.63
C ASP A 118 6.65 -2.91 15.16
N LEU A 119 5.45 -2.77 15.73
CA LEU A 119 5.27 -2.84 17.18
C LEU A 119 5.45 -4.27 17.71
N GLU A 120 5.10 -5.27 16.90
CA GLU A 120 5.11 -6.67 17.31
C GLU A 120 6.48 -7.31 17.05
N GLU A 121 7.11 -7.81 18.12
CA GLU A 121 8.45 -8.39 18.01
C GLU A 121 8.49 -9.60 17.07
N GLU A 122 7.42 -10.39 17.05
CA GLU A 122 7.28 -11.56 16.16
C GLU A 122 7.32 -11.18 14.69
N ASN A 123 6.69 -10.05 14.32
CA ASN A 123 6.73 -9.52 12.96
C ASN A 123 8.16 -9.15 12.56
N ILE A 124 8.88 -8.43 13.43
CA ILE A 124 10.27 -8.05 13.19
C ILE A 124 11.19 -9.27 13.07
N ARG A 125 11.03 -10.27 13.94
CA ARG A 125 11.81 -11.52 13.87
C ARG A 125 11.55 -12.28 12.57
N ALA A 126 10.30 -12.40 12.15
CA ALA A 126 9.93 -13.06 10.90
C ALA A 126 10.45 -12.32 9.67
N LEU A 127 10.34 -10.98 9.67
CA LEU A 127 10.90 -10.14 8.62
C LEU A 127 12.43 -10.28 8.55
N HIS A 128 13.11 -10.35 9.69
CA HIS A 128 14.56 -10.57 9.74
C HIS A 128 14.98 -11.88 9.07
N GLN A 129 14.31 -12.99 9.39
CA GLN A 129 14.59 -14.31 8.80
C GLN A 129 14.43 -14.27 7.28
N ARG A 130 13.35 -13.64 6.81
CA ARG A 130 13.05 -13.49 5.38
C ARG A 130 14.05 -12.60 4.65
N LEU A 131 14.41 -11.45 5.22
CA LEU A 131 15.42 -10.56 4.63
C LEU A 131 16.81 -11.19 4.62
N THR A 132 17.15 -11.97 5.65
CA THR A 132 18.40 -12.73 5.68
C THR A 132 18.47 -13.70 4.52
N LEU A 133 17.45 -14.56 4.39
CA LEU A 133 17.33 -15.52 3.29
C LEU A 133 17.32 -14.84 1.92
N LEU A 134 16.56 -13.75 1.79
CA LEU A 134 16.48 -12.98 0.55
C LEU A 134 17.86 -12.43 0.15
N SER A 135 18.62 -11.93 1.12
CA SER A 135 19.96 -11.34 0.88
C SER A 135 21.03 -12.35 0.44
N GLU A 136 20.78 -13.65 0.62
CA GLU A 136 21.65 -14.73 0.13
C GLU A 136 21.50 -14.98 -1.37
N ILE A 137 20.42 -14.48 -1.97
CA ILE A 137 20.16 -14.60 -3.40
C ILE A 137 20.87 -13.44 -4.13
N GLU A 138 21.62 -13.75 -5.18
CA GLU A 138 22.47 -12.80 -5.92
C GLU A 138 21.73 -11.51 -6.30
N GLU A 139 20.54 -11.63 -6.90
CA GLU A 139 19.67 -10.53 -7.33
C GLU A 139 19.32 -9.55 -6.18
N PHE A 140 19.27 -10.05 -4.94
CA PHE A 140 18.88 -9.27 -3.75
C PHE A 140 20.04 -9.01 -2.80
N SER A 141 21.25 -9.48 -3.11
CA SER A 141 22.43 -9.37 -2.25
C SER A 141 22.78 -7.94 -1.86
N TRP A 142 22.34 -6.96 -2.67
CA TRP A 142 22.52 -5.53 -2.41
C TRP A 142 21.85 -5.05 -1.12
N ILE A 143 20.87 -5.77 -0.56
CA ILE A 143 20.20 -5.36 0.69
C ILE A 143 21.07 -5.58 1.94
N LYS A 144 22.15 -6.38 1.85
CA LYS A 144 23.04 -6.68 2.99
C LYS A 144 23.60 -5.38 3.58
N GLY A 145 23.38 -5.19 4.88
CA GLY A 145 23.84 -4.01 5.60
C GLY A 145 23.12 -2.70 5.23
N ARG A 146 22.02 -2.75 4.48
CA ARG A 146 21.27 -1.55 4.04
C ARG A 146 19.90 -1.39 4.70
N TYR A 147 19.52 -2.28 5.59
CA TYR A 147 18.26 -2.17 6.34
C TYR A 147 18.48 -2.13 7.85
N LYS A 148 17.54 -1.48 8.55
CA LYS A 148 17.39 -1.53 9.99
C LYS A 148 16.00 -2.01 10.34
N LEU A 149 15.93 -2.96 11.26
CA LEU A 149 14.69 -3.44 11.86
C LEU A 149 14.50 -2.76 13.20
N ILE A 150 13.32 -2.19 13.44
CA ILE A 150 12.99 -1.44 14.65
C ILE A 150 11.72 -2.03 15.24
N ASN A 151 11.82 -2.64 16.41
CA ASN A 151 10.67 -3.17 17.13
C ASN A 151 10.15 -2.13 18.15
N GLU A 152 9.37 -1.16 17.66
CA GLU A 152 8.86 -0.05 18.47
C GLU A 152 7.55 0.50 17.90
N ASP A 153 6.83 1.30 18.69
CA ASP A 153 5.72 2.10 18.20
C ASP A 153 6.20 3.06 17.10
N ALA A 154 5.46 3.14 16.00
CA ALA A 154 5.80 3.97 14.85
C ALA A 154 6.04 5.45 15.20
N ASN A 155 5.31 5.98 16.19
CA ASN A 155 5.44 7.36 16.65
C ASN A 155 6.81 7.62 17.29
N GLU A 156 7.33 6.66 18.05
CA GLU A 156 8.67 6.75 18.67
C GLU A 156 9.78 6.49 17.64
N ALA A 157 9.57 5.52 16.75
CA ALA A 157 10.51 5.18 15.70
C ALA A 157 10.76 6.36 14.74
N ILE A 158 9.72 7.14 14.39
CA ILE A 158 9.88 8.33 13.53
C ILE A 158 10.90 9.31 14.12
N LEU A 159 10.90 9.53 15.44
CA LEU A 159 11.83 10.46 16.08
C LEU A 159 13.28 10.00 15.92
N LYS A 160 13.53 8.70 16.10
CA LYS A 160 14.85 8.08 15.93
C LYS A 160 15.31 8.13 14.49
N ILE A 161 14.42 7.74 13.57
CA ILE A 161 14.69 7.79 12.12
C ILE A 161 15.01 9.22 11.72
N LYS A 162 14.18 10.21 12.09
CA LYS A 162 14.42 11.62 11.76
C LYS A 162 15.79 12.08 12.23
N LYS A 163 16.18 11.75 13.46
CA LYS A 163 17.50 12.11 14.00
C LYS A 163 18.63 11.57 13.12
N GLU A 164 18.57 10.30 12.72
CA GLU A 164 19.56 9.74 11.80
C GLU A 164 19.51 10.40 10.41
N LEU A 165 18.31 10.70 9.92
CA LEU A 165 18.16 11.39 8.65
C LEU A 165 18.77 12.78 8.68
N ASP A 166 18.62 13.55 9.77
CA ASP A 166 19.17 14.90 9.91
C ASP A 166 20.71 14.93 9.77
N GLU A 167 21.40 13.84 10.10
CA GLU A 167 22.85 13.69 9.90
C GLU A 167 23.25 13.49 8.42
N ILE A 168 22.30 13.10 7.56
CA ILE A 168 22.54 12.88 6.13
C ILE A 168 22.30 14.18 5.35
N LYS A 169 23.38 14.76 4.84
CA LYS A 169 23.35 16.05 4.12
C LYS A 169 22.48 16.02 2.85
N TYR A 170 22.69 15.03 1.99
CA TYR A 170 21.95 14.88 0.73
C TYR A 170 21.19 13.56 0.76
N LYS A 171 19.89 13.67 1.01
CA LYS A 171 18.96 12.54 1.16
C LYS A 171 17.65 12.82 0.46
N ASN A 172 16.96 11.75 0.10
CA ASN A 172 15.55 11.76 -0.23
C ASN A 172 14.94 10.48 0.33
N TYR A 173 13.72 10.54 0.86
CA TYR A 173 13.03 9.37 1.38
C TYR A 173 11.74 9.08 0.62
N LEU A 174 11.39 7.79 0.52
CA LEU A 174 10.06 7.31 0.19
C LEU A 174 9.52 6.61 1.43
N ALA A 175 8.46 7.16 2.03
CA ALA A 175 7.82 6.56 3.19
C ALA A 175 6.50 5.87 2.81
N PHE A 176 6.37 4.60 3.17
CA PHE A 176 5.10 3.87 3.15
C PHE A 176 4.58 3.76 4.59
N ILE A 177 3.36 4.25 4.81
CA ILE A 177 2.81 4.42 6.17
C ILE A 177 1.39 3.86 6.17
N ASP A 178 1.19 2.68 6.75
CA ASP A 178 -0.07 1.95 6.69
C ASP A 178 -0.73 1.74 8.07
N PRO A 179 -1.08 2.82 8.79
CA PRO A 179 -1.69 2.69 10.11
C PRO A 179 -3.10 2.14 10.02
N TYR A 180 -3.50 1.40 11.04
CA TYR A 180 -4.88 1.10 11.34
C TYR A 180 -5.50 2.20 12.21
N LYS A 181 -6.66 2.72 11.79
CA LYS A 181 -7.39 3.82 12.46
C LYS A 181 -6.49 5.00 12.86
N TRP A 182 -6.15 5.12 14.14
CA TRP A 182 -5.49 6.26 14.79
C TRP A 182 -4.12 5.89 15.40
N GLU A 183 -3.53 4.78 14.96
CA GLU A 183 -2.19 4.35 15.42
C GLU A 183 -1.11 5.41 15.18
N LEU A 184 -1.22 6.17 14.09
CA LEU A 184 -0.31 7.27 13.79
C LEU A 184 -0.83 8.60 14.34
N ARG A 185 -0.01 9.26 15.17
CA ARG A 185 -0.28 10.61 15.70
C ARG A 185 0.15 11.67 14.69
N TRP A 186 -0.61 12.76 14.63
CA TRP A 186 -0.30 13.89 13.74
C TRP A 186 1.08 14.47 14.03
N GLU A 187 1.42 14.65 15.31
CA GLU A 187 2.72 15.19 15.75
C GLU A 187 3.90 14.39 15.20
N SER A 188 3.77 13.05 15.15
CA SER A 188 4.80 12.17 14.62
C SER A 188 4.90 12.28 13.09
N LEU A 189 3.76 12.24 12.40
CA LEU A 189 3.73 12.41 10.95
C LEU A 189 4.32 13.76 10.54
N GLU A 190 4.02 14.82 11.30
CA GLU A 190 4.54 16.16 11.09
C GLU A 190 6.07 16.20 11.11
N LYS A 191 6.73 15.47 12.03
CA LYS A 191 8.20 15.34 12.06
C LYS A 191 8.78 14.74 10.79
N LEU A 192 8.08 13.80 10.16
CA LEU A 192 8.49 13.26 8.87
C LEU A 192 8.22 14.25 7.73
N LEU A 193 7.07 14.94 7.76
CA LEU A 193 6.68 15.94 6.75
C LEU A 193 7.59 17.18 6.74
N GLU A 194 8.12 17.59 7.89
CA GLU A 194 9.13 18.66 8.04
C GLU A 194 10.42 18.37 7.24
N ILE A 195 10.70 17.11 6.90
CA ILE A 195 11.84 16.76 6.07
C ILE A 195 11.56 17.21 4.61
N ARG A 196 12.33 18.21 4.19
CA ARG A 196 12.17 18.92 2.90
C ARG A 196 12.06 17.99 1.69
N TYR A 197 12.93 16.99 1.60
CA TYR A 197 13.02 16.11 0.43
C TYR A 197 12.53 14.71 0.79
N GLY A 198 11.34 14.38 0.30
CA GLY A 198 10.79 13.04 0.37
C GLY A 198 9.32 12.98 -0.01
N ASP A 199 8.93 11.79 -0.39
CA ASP A 199 7.60 11.40 -0.83
C ASP A 199 6.97 10.45 0.19
N LEU A 200 5.65 10.54 0.35
CA LEU A 200 4.88 9.70 1.26
C LEU A 200 3.76 9.02 0.50
N LEU A 201 3.47 7.78 0.88
CA LEU A 201 2.25 7.06 0.55
C LEU A 201 1.64 6.57 1.86
N ILE A 202 0.61 7.26 2.35
CA ILE A 202 0.00 7.00 3.66
C ILE A 202 -1.45 6.53 3.55
N THR A 203 -1.79 5.48 4.27
CA THR A 203 -3.17 5.01 4.44
C THR A 203 -3.94 5.93 5.38
N PHE A 204 -5.12 6.38 4.96
CA PHE A 204 -6.05 7.15 5.76
C PHE A 204 -7.46 6.54 5.73
N GLN A 205 -7.89 5.99 6.86
CA GLN A 205 -9.17 5.30 7.02
C GLN A 205 -10.30 6.28 7.40
N ALA A 206 -10.48 7.33 6.58
CA ALA A 206 -11.44 8.41 6.85
C ALA A 206 -12.86 7.89 7.15
N THR A 207 -13.31 6.84 6.46
CA THR A 207 -14.65 6.24 6.66
C THR A 207 -14.80 5.63 8.05
N LEU A 208 -13.76 4.97 8.57
CA LEU A 208 -13.79 4.37 9.90
C LEU A 208 -13.71 5.44 10.98
N ILE A 209 -12.80 6.40 10.85
CA ILE A 209 -12.64 7.48 11.82
C ILE A 209 -13.93 8.34 11.88
N ALA A 210 -14.52 8.70 10.74
CA ALA A 210 -15.77 9.46 10.70
C ALA A 210 -16.95 8.75 11.41
N LYS A 211 -17.01 7.41 11.35
CA LYS A 211 -17.99 6.61 12.10
C LYS A 211 -17.77 6.71 13.61
N GLU A 212 -16.52 6.65 14.07
CA GLU A 212 -16.17 6.80 15.49
C GLU A 212 -16.48 8.22 15.99
N ILE A 213 -16.24 9.25 15.18
CA ILE A 213 -16.68 10.64 15.47
C ILE A 213 -18.21 10.71 15.60
N GLY A 214 -18.96 9.99 14.76
CA GLY A 214 -20.41 9.88 14.91
C GLY A 214 -20.85 9.25 16.25
N LYS A 215 -20.06 8.31 16.80
CA LYS A 215 -20.31 7.76 18.15
C LYS A 215 -20.04 8.78 19.25
N TYR A 216 -18.99 9.60 19.10
CA TYR A 216 -18.72 10.71 20.02
C TYR A 216 -19.92 11.65 20.12
N ASN A 217 -20.47 12.07 18.98
CA ASN A 217 -21.64 12.97 18.93
C ASN A 217 -22.92 12.34 19.52
N SER A 218 -22.95 11.02 19.72
CA SER A 218 -24.05 10.31 20.39
C SER A 218 -23.73 9.87 21.82
N GLY A 219 -22.61 10.32 22.39
CA GLY A 219 -22.19 9.99 23.76
C GLY A 219 -21.75 8.54 23.96
N ARG A 220 -21.36 7.84 22.88
CA ARG A 220 -21.03 6.39 22.89
C ARG A 220 -19.56 6.07 22.65
N LEU A 221 -18.69 7.08 22.65
CA LEU A 221 -17.26 6.90 22.40
C LEU A 221 -16.48 6.95 23.73
N SER A 222 -15.51 6.04 23.92
CA SER A 222 -14.68 6.02 25.13
C SER A 222 -13.72 7.21 25.19
N GLU A 223 -13.34 7.63 26.40
CA GLU A 223 -12.36 8.71 26.61
C GLU A 223 -11.01 8.40 25.95
N GLU A 224 -10.57 7.14 25.99
CA GLU A 224 -9.36 6.70 25.30
C GLU A 224 -9.44 6.97 23.78
N SER A 225 -10.57 6.62 23.16
CA SER A 225 -10.78 6.85 21.73
C SER A 225 -10.87 8.35 21.40
N VAL A 226 -11.45 9.17 22.28
CA VAL A 226 -11.46 10.64 22.17
C VAL A 226 -10.02 11.17 22.15
N GLY A 227 -9.17 10.69 23.06
CA GLY A 227 -7.76 11.04 23.11
C GLY A 227 -6.99 10.61 21.86
N ASN A 228 -7.22 9.38 21.38
CA ASN A 228 -6.54 8.84 20.21
C ASN A 228 -6.95 9.55 18.90
N ILE A 229 -8.23 9.85 18.71
CA ILE A 229 -8.69 10.66 17.57
C ILE A 229 -8.05 12.05 17.61
N SER A 230 -8.00 12.68 18.80
CA SER A 230 -7.40 14.01 18.96
C SER A 230 -5.91 14.01 18.58
N LYS A 231 -5.16 12.99 19.02
CA LYS A 231 -3.74 12.81 18.64
C LYS A 231 -3.56 12.53 17.16
N CYS A 232 -4.39 11.66 16.57
CA CYS A 232 -4.32 11.30 15.15
C CYS A 232 -4.61 12.48 14.22
N LEU A 233 -5.62 13.29 14.55
CA LEU A 233 -6.01 14.46 13.75
C LEU A 233 -5.21 15.72 14.11
N GLY A 234 -4.52 15.71 15.25
CA GLY A 234 -3.82 16.87 15.80
C GLY A 234 -4.77 18.04 16.00
N ALA A 235 -5.93 17.78 16.59
CA ALA A 235 -6.98 18.75 16.89
C ALA A 235 -7.76 18.32 18.14
N PRO A 236 -8.36 19.27 18.88
CA PRO A 236 -9.16 18.95 20.06
C PRO A 236 -10.61 18.54 19.69
N PRO A 237 -11.35 17.90 20.60
CA PRO A 237 -12.72 17.41 20.33
C PRO A 237 -13.69 18.44 19.77
N GLU A 238 -13.60 19.69 20.21
CA GLU A 238 -14.46 20.81 19.78
C GLU A 238 -14.30 21.14 18.28
N GLU A 239 -13.18 20.74 17.69
CA GLU A 239 -12.88 20.90 16.28
C GLU A 239 -13.26 19.65 15.49
N TRP A 240 -12.70 18.49 15.84
CA TRP A 240 -12.87 17.29 15.02
C TRP A 240 -14.27 16.67 15.13
N CYS A 241 -15.06 16.97 16.17
CA CYS A 241 -16.44 16.46 16.29
C CYS A 241 -17.36 16.86 15.12
N LYS A 242 -16.99 17.93 14.41
CA LYS A 242 -17.67 18.45 13.21
C LYS A 242 -17.34 17.64 11.95
N LEU A 243 -16.28 16.83 11.98
CA LEU A 243 -15.75 16.06 10.85
C LEU A 243 -16.34 14.63 10.76
N ASN A 244 -17.63 14.47 11.07
CA ASN A 244 -18.31 13.17 11.07
C ASN A 244 -18.69 12.64 9.67
N LYS A 245 -18.24 13.31 8.61
CA LYS A 245 -18.40 12.89 7.22
C LYS A 245 -17.04 12.58 6.64
N GLU A 246 -16.97 11.46 5.92
CA GLU A 246 -15.73 10.95 5.32
C GLU A 246 -15.03 12.00 4.44
N GLU A 247 -15.76 12.68 3.54
CA GLU A 247 -15.17 13.68 2.64
C GLU A 247 -14.63 14.90 3.41
N ALA A 248 -15.34 15.34 4.46
CA ALA A 248 -14.89 16.45 5.29
C ALA A 248 -13.60 16.09 6.05
N LEU A 249 -13.54 14.88 6.60
CA LEU A 249 -12.39 14.37 7.33
C LEU A 249 -11.18 14.14 6.39
N LYS A 250 -11.40 13.56 5.20
CA LYS A 250 -10.39 13.40 4.16
C LYS A 250 -9.81 14.75 3.75
N LYS A 251 -10.68 15.73 3.44
CA LYS A 251 -10.27 17.08 3.08
C LYS A 251 -9.43 17.72 4.19
N TYR A 252 -9.89 17.66 5.43
CA TYR A 252 -9.16 18.18 6.59
C TYR A 252 -7.73 17.60 6.66
N TYR A 253 -7.59 16.28 6.57
CA TYR A 253 -6.28 15.62 6.66
C TYR A 253 -5.35 15.99 5.48
N ILE A 254 -5.89 16.05 4.26
CA ILE A 254 -5.14 16.49 3.07
C ILE A 254 -4.67 17.94 3.18
N GLU A 255 -5.52 18.85 3.66
CA GLU A 255 -5.13 20.26 3.83
C GLU A 255 -3.99 20.41 4.85
N LYS A 256 -3.99 19.62 5.92
CA LYS A 256 -2.86 19.62 6.86
C LYS A 256 -1.56 19.11 6.22
N ILE A 257 -1.62 18.08 5.37
CA ILE A 257 -0.44 17.61 4.62
C ILE A 257 0.04 18.67 3.62
N ARG A 258 -0.88 19.43 3.00
CA ARG A 258 -0.56 20.51 2.05
C ARG A 258 0.22 21.66 2.66
N LEU A 259 0.23 21.81 3.98
CA LEU A 259 1.12 22.74 4.67
C LEU A 259 2.62 22.41 4.47
N TYR A 260 2.93 21.14 4.17
CA TYR A 260 4.28 20.63 4.03
C TYR A 260 4.62 20.13 2.63
N LYS A 261 3.62 19.69 1.84
CA LYS A 261 3.81 19.04 0.54
C LYS A 261 2.90 19.66 -0.50
N ASP A 262 3.50 20.23 -1.55
CA ASP A 262 2.76 20.96 -2.59
C ASP A 262 1.90 20.07 -3.50
N TYR A 263 2.31 18.82 -3.71
CA TYR A 263 1.61 17.88 -4.58
C TYR A 263 1.04 16.73 -3.76
N VAL A 264 -0.29 16.70 -3.63
CA VAL A 264 -1.02 15.71 -2.84
C VAL A 264 -2.15 15.11 -3.68
N VAL A 265 -2.21 13.78 -3.71
CA VAL A 265 -3.22 13.00 -4.45
C VAL A 265 -3.81 11.95 -3.52
N ASP A 266 -5.13 11.96 -3.34
CA ASP A 266 -5.85 10.85 -2.71
C ASP A 266 -6.16 9.77 -3.74
N ILE A 267 -6.09 8.51 -3.34
CA ILE A 267 -6.36 7.33 -4.14
C ILE A 267 -7.32 6.47 -3.36
N MET A 268 -8.54 6.30 -3.85
CA MET A 268 -9.56 5.51 -3.18
C MET A 268 -9.28 4.02 -3.38
N VAL A 269 -9.19 3.29 -2.27
CA VAL A 269 -9.23 1.83 -2.29
C VAL A 269 -10.58 1.41 -1.73
N LYS A 270 -11.27 0.53 -2.45
CA LYS A 270 -12.61 0.03 -2.14
C LYS A 270 -12.67 -1.48 -2.26
N GLY A 271 -13.61 -2.10 -1.57
CA GLY A 271 -13.83 -3.54 -1.66
C GLY A 271 -15.17 -3.95 -1.08
N LEU A 272 -15.61 -5.15 -1.44
CA LEU A 272 -16.79 -5.78 -0.86
C LEU A 272 -16.39 -6.78 0.23
N ILE A 273 -17.21 -6.84 1.28
CA ILE A 273 -17.09 -7.84 2.35
C ILE A 273 -18.32 -8.75 2.23
N PRO A 274 -18.15 -10.09 2.18
CA PRO A 274 -19.30 -11.01 2.22
C PRO A 274 -20.19 -10.72 3.44
N ASN A 275 -21.47 -10.47 3.20
CA ASN A 275 -22.47 -10.14 4.23
C ASN A 275 -22.13 -8.91 5.11
N GLY A 276 -21.22 -8.04 4.63
CA GLY A 276 -20.79 -6.84 5.34
C GLY A 276 -21.00 -5.56 4.52
N PRO A 277 -20.88 -4.38 5.16
CA PRO A 277 -20.86 -3.14 4.41
C PRO A 277 -19.62 -3.08 3.51
N PRO A 278 -19.69 -2.36 2.38
CA PRO A 278 -18.50 -2.12 1.56
C PRO A 278 -17.44 -1.42 2.40
N PHE A 279 -16.18 -1.79 2.14
CA PHE A 279 -15.03 -1.16 2.78
C PHE A 279 -14.42 -0.12 1.85
N LYS A 280 -13.86 0.93 2.46
CA LYS A 280 -13.27 2.06 1.76
C LYS A 280 -12.26 2.77 2.65
N TYR A 281 -11.15 3.16 2.04
CA TYR A 281 -10.12 4.02 2.63
C TYR A 281 -9.39 4.77 1.51
N PHE A 282 -8.48 5.66 1.90
CA PHE A 282 -7.68 6.43 0.96
C PHE A 282 -6.20 6.13 1.17
N LEU A 283 -5.46 6.00 0.09
CA LEU A 283 -4.01 6.20 0.10
C LEU A 283 -3.75 7.64 -0.31
N ILE A 284 -2.98 8.36 0.47
CA ILE A 284 -2.61 9.75 0.18
C ILE A 284 -1.15 9.73 -0.25
N PHE A 285 -0.92 10.00 -1.53
CA PHE A 285 0.41 10.28 -2.04
C PHE A 285 0.73 11.76 -1.82
N ALA A 286 1.88 12.08 -1.24
CA ALA A 286 2.31 13.46 -0.99
C ALA A 286 3.79 13.66 -1.37
N SER A 287 4.08 14.72 -2.11
CA SER A 287 5.43 15.09 -2.56
C SER A 287 5.67 16.59 -2.43
N GLY A 288 6.90 16.96 -2.11
CA GLY A 288 7.30 18.36 -1.91
C GLY A 288 7.43 19.18 -3.20
N ARG A 289 7.22 18.59 -4.38
CA ARG A 289 7.37 19.29 -5.67
C ARG A 289 6.00 19.61 -6.27
N LYS A 290 5.64 20.90 -6.35
CA LYS A 290 4.35 21.39 -6.88
C LYS A 290 3.91 20.83 -8.23
N ASN A 291 4.84 20.72 -9.19
CA ASN A 291 4.59 20.10 -10.49
C ASN A 291 5.67 19.06 -10.78
N PRO A 292 5.52 17.83 -10.24
CA PRO A 292 6.52 16.80 -10.40
C PRO A 292 6.45 16.24 -11.83
N PRO A 293 7.59 16.01 -12.51
CA PRO A 293 7.60 15.45 -13.87
C PRO A 293 7.03 14.02 -13.93
N TRP A 294 6.90 13.35 -12.78
CA TRP A 294 6.26 12.04 -12.62
C TRP A 294 4.76 12.12 -12.25
N LYS A 295 4.14 13.31 -12.29
CA LYS A 295 2.71 13.51 -11.99
C LYS A 295 1.79 12.56 -12.75
N SER A 296 2.00 12.41 -14.06
CA SER A 296 1.17 11.54 -14.91
C SER A 296 1.26 10.06 -14.51
N MET A 297 2.37 9.62 -13.92
CA MET A 297 2.52 8.27 -13.39
C MET A 297 1.68 8.07 -12.13
N ILE A 298 1.67 9.06 -11.22
CA ILE A 298 0.83 9.04 -10.02
C ILE A 298 -0.66 9.08 -10.39
N GLU A 299 -1.04 9.90 -11.37
CA GLU A 299 -2.41 9.93 -11.91
C GLU A 299 -2.82 8.60 -12.54
N ARG A 300 -1.94 7.98 -13.33
CA ARG A 300 -2.17 6.64 -13.87
C ARG A 300 -2.32 5.58 -12.77
N MET A 301 -1.49 5.65 -11.72
CA MET A 301 -1.60 4.76 -10.56
C MET A 301 -2.95 4.95 -9.85
N LYS A 302 -3.38 6.20 -9.64
CA LYS A 302 -4.70 6.50 -9.07
C LYS A 302 -5.82 5.88 -9.90
N GLU A 303 -5.86 6.18 -11.20
CA GLU A 303 -6.86 5.63 -12.11
C GLU A 303 -6.85 4.10 -12.09
N PHE A 304 -5.66 3.49 -12.06
CA PHE A 304 -5.50 2.03 -12.01
C PHE A 304 -6.11 1.44 -10.73
N VAL A 305 -5.69 1.94 -9.57
CA VAL A 305 -6.14 1.42 -8.27
C VAL A 305 -7.65 1.62 -8.08
N GLU A 306 -8.19 2.77 -8.48
CA GLU A 306 -9.61 3.09 -8.33
C GLU A 306 -10.53 2.32 -9.29
N ASN A 307 -9.96 1.78 -10.38
CA ASN A 307 -10.66 0.96 -11.36
C ASN A 307 -11.01 -0.44 -10.82
N TYR A 308 -10.28 -0.93 -9.81
CA TYR A 308 -10.51 -2.24 -9.22
C TYR A 308 -11.05 -2.14 -7.79
N SER A 309 -11.64 -3.24 -7.34
CA SER A 309 -12.06 -3.44 -5.96
C SER A 309 -11.31 -4.62 -5.34
N GLY A 310 -11.30 -4.71 -4.01
CA GLY A 310 -10.64 -5.80 -3.28
C GLY A 310 -11.13 -7.19 -3.69
N ASP A 311 -12.43 -7.34 -3.96
CA ASP A 311 -13.04 -8.59 -4.45
C ASP A 311 -12.54 -8.99 -5.86
N ILE A 312 -12.31 -8.01 -6.76
CA ILE A 312 -11.69 -8.30 -8.06
C ILE A 312 -10.23 -8.72 -7.88
N ALA A 313 -9.49 -8.06 -6.98
CA ALA A 313 -8.10 -8.43 -6.69
C ALA A 313 -7.99 -9.83 -6.07
N GLU A 314 -8.91 -10.18 -5.18
CA GLU A 314 -9.03 -11.53 -4.60
C GLU A 314 -9.23 -12.59 -5.68
N HIS A 315 -10.16 -12.34 -6.60
CA HIS A 315 -10.40 -13.25 -7.70
C HIS A 315 -9.17 -13.40 -8.60
N SER A 316 -8.49 -12.30 -8.94
CA SER A 316 -7.24 -12.35 -9.69
C SER A 316 -6.14 -13.13 -8.97
N LEU A 317 -6.05 -13.03 -7.64
CA LEU A 317 -5.12 -13.84 -6.85
C LEU A 317 -5.47 -15.33 -6.91
N LYS A 318 -6.75 -15.70 -6.80
CA LYS A 318 -7.23 -17.08 -6.99
C LYS A 318 -6.87 -17.61 -8.38
N TYR A 319 -7.03 -16.78 -9.41
CA TYR A 319 -6.66 -17.13 -10.77
C TYR A 319 -5.16 -17.36 -10.92
N LEU A 320 -4.33 -16.47 -10.37
CA LEU A 320 -2.86 -16.60 -10.40
C LEU A 320 -2.36 -17.83 -9.62
N ASP A 321 -3.07 -18.24 -8.57
CA ASP A 321 -2.79 -19.48 -7.83
C ASP A 321 -3.33 -20.74 -8.56
N GLY A 322 -3.98 -20.60 -9.72
CA GLY A 322 -4.60 -21.71 -10.45
C GLY A 322 -5.88 -22.27 -9.79
N LYS A 323 -6.45 -21.54 -8.83
CA LYS A 323 -7.64 -21.94 -8.05
C LYS A 323 -8.96 -21.49 -8.67
N SER A 324 -8.93 -20.59 -9.65
CA SER A 324 -10.11 -20.14 -10.40
C SER A 324 -9.81 -19.89 -11.88
N VAL A 325 -10.85 -19.87 -12.71
CA VAL A 325 -10.79 -19.36 -14.09
C VAL A 325 -10.92 -17.84 -14.08
N ARG A 326 -10.37 -17.12 -15.06
CA ARG A 326 -10.42 -15.65 -15.09
C ARG A 326 -11.87 -15.14 -15.23
N ILE A 327 -12.21 -14.01 -14.59
CA ILE A 327 -13.57 -13.42 -14.59
C ILE A 327 -14.08 -13.18 -16.02
N THR A 328 -13.20 -12.69 -16.90
CA THR A 328 -13.52 -12.40 -18.29
C THR A 328 -13.87 -13.68 -19.05
N ASP A 329 -13.11 -14.75 -18.84
CA ASP A 329 -13.33 -16.05 -19.48
C ASP A 329 -14.71 -16.63 -19.12
N TYR A 330 -15.22 -16.35 -17.91
CA TYR A 330 -16.56 -16.78 -17.49
C TYR A 330 -17.66 -15.99 -18.21
N SER A 331 -17.46 -14.68 -18.38
CA SER A 331 -18.41 -13.81 -19.09
C SER A 331 -18.47 -14.12 -20.58
N GLU A 332 -17.32 -14.41 -21.20
CA GLU A 332 -17.21 -14.82 -22.60
C GLU A 332 -17.82 -16.21 -22.83
N LYS A 333 -17.59 -17.18 -21.92
CA LYS A 333 -18.24 -18.51 -21.98
C LYS A 333 -19.76 -18.41 -21.88
N LYS A 334 -20.30 -17.61 -20.96
CA LYS A 334 -21.74 -17.37 -20.86
C LYS A 334 -22.32 -16.70 -22.11
N GLN A 335 -21.61 -15.76 -22.72
CA GLN A 335 -22.05 -15.15 -23.98
C GLN A 335 -22.07 -16.17 -25.12
N GLN A 336 -21.03 -16.99 -25.25
CA GLN A 336 -20.97 -18.07 -26.26
C GLN A 336 -22.03 -19.16 -26.03
N GLU A 337 -22.34 -19.49 -24.77
CA GLU A 337 -23.42 -20.43 -24.42
C GLU A 337 -24.79 -19.85 -24.76
N ASN A 338 -25.05 -18.57 -24.41
CA ASN A 338 -26.29 -17.88 -24.76
C ASN A 338 -26.47 -17.71 -26.28
N GLU A 339 -25.37 -17.49 -27.03
CA GLU A 339 -25.40 -17.44 -28.49
C GLU A 339 -25.65 -18.82 -29.11
N LYS A 340 -25.08 -19.89 -28.53
CA LYS A 340 -25.34 -21.27 -28.94
C LYS A 340 -26.78 -21.71 -28.63
N GLU A 341 -27.34 -21.29 -27.50
CA GLU A 341 -28.76 -21.53 -27.17
C GLU A 341 -29.68 -20.79 -28.14
N LYS A 342 -29.43 -19.49 -28.40
CA LYS A 342 -30.18 -18.74 -29.43
C LYS A 342 -30.13 -19.41 -30.82
N MET A 343 -28.97 -19.92 -31.22
CA MET A 343 -28.81 -20.62 -32.51
C MET A 343 -29.51 -21.98 -32.54
N ARG A 344 -29.67 -22.66 -31.39
CA ARG A 344 -30.45 -23.91 -31.27
C ARG A 344 -31.96 -23.65 -31.30
N ASP A 345 -32.43 -22.58 -30.68
CA ASP A 345 -33.85 -22.19 -30.71
C ASP A 345 -34.26 -21.73 -32.12
N LEU A 346 -33.42 -20.93 -32.79
CA LEU A 346 -33.61 -20.56 -34.21
C LEU A 346 -33.57 -21.76 -35.18
N SER A 347 -32.94 -22.87 -34.77
CA SER A 347 -32.90 -24.12 -35.52
C SER A 347 -34.15 -24.96 -35.30
N LEU A 348 -34.81 -24.87 -34.14
CA LEU A 348 -36.03 -25.61 -33.81
C LEU A 348 -37.27 -24.95 -34.43
N ASP A 349 -37.30 -23.62 -34.53
CA ASP A 349 -38.37 -22.86 -35.21
C ASP A 349 -38.45 -23.10 -36.73
N LYS A 350 -37.44 -23.76 -37.33
CA LYS A 350 -37.46 -24.19 -38.74
C LYS A 350 -38.09 -25.57 -38.97
N PHE A 351 -38.47 -26.26 -37.89
CA PHE A 351 -39.08 -27.60 -37.93
C PHE A 351 -40.55 -27.64 -37.48
N PHE A 352 -41.18 -26.47 -37.26
CA PHE A 352 -42.61 -26.33 -37.00
C PHE A 352 -43.33 -25.57 -38.11
#